data_AF-A0A0K9F6W7-F1
#
_entry.id   AF-A0A0K9F6W7-F1
#
_cell.length_a   1.000
_cell.length_b   1.000
_cell.length_c   1.000
_cell.angle_alpha   90.00
_cell.angle_beta   90.00
_cell.angle_gamma   90.00
#
_symmetry.space_group_name_H-M   'P 1'
#
loop_
_entity.id
_entity.type
_entity.pdbx_description
1 polymer ?
#
loop_
_entity_poly.entity_id
_entity_poly.type
_entity_poly.pdbx_seq_one_letter_code
_entity_poly.pdbx_strand_id
1 'polypeptide(L)'
;MGLLERLKTHVLTADGAIGTVLYGYGLEYCHEEMNVQRPELIEKIHREYIAAGADIIQTNTYGANAIKLARYGLESRVQQFNEAAITIAKRAAADGGQFVLGTIGGIRGIRKSDATLEQILATVDEQATVLLAGNPDGLLLETYYDFEELTATLSMLRAKTKLPIIAQVSMHEPGILQNGMSLNNALHELEALGADIVGVNCRLGPHHTIQAFEGVELPEKAFMSAYPNASLLDLEDGRVVYESEADYFGRAAVELRDQGVRLIGGCCGTTPKHIAAAKKYLEELSPVEEKYTKPEKVEVVREAEPANYEPLHIKVKRERSIIVELDTPRHLEIEGFIEGAKKIYEAGADVVMMADNSLASPRISNVAMGALLKETHGVRPLTHITCRDRNLIGLQSHLMGLNALGIHDILAVTGDPTKVGDFPGATSVYDVSSMELIQLIKQLNEGVSFSGKPLRKKANFSVAAAFNPNVRVLDRAVSRLEKKIEHGADYFISQPVYTKEKIVEIYEATKHLETPIYIGIMPVTSYKSAEFLHHEVPGIKLSDDALSRMKACGDDREHATLEGIAIAKELVEVAAEYFNGIYLITPFLRYDMTLELMKFIEQLDEQKKGVSING
;
A
#
# COMPACT_ATOMS: atom_id res chain seq x y z
N MET A 1 -8.20 -24.63 36.38
CA MET A 1 -7.35 -23.42 36.43
C MET A 1 -7.47 -22.71 35.09
N GLY A 2 -7.70 -21.40 35.07
CA GLY A 2 -7.85 -20.64 33.80
C GLY A 2 -6.52 -20.43 33.08
N LEU A 3 -6.57 -20.02 31.81
CA LEU A 3 -5.39 -19.78 30.96
C LEU A 3 -4.36 -18.85 31.61
N LEU A 4 -4.81 -17.67 32.06
CA LEU A 4 -3.93 -16.65 32.66
C LEU A 4 -3.31 -17.14 33.98
N GLU A 5 -4.03 -17.92 34.78
CA GLU A 5 -3.51 -18.50 36.02
C GLU A 5 -2.40 -19.52 35.74
N ARG A 6 -2.50 -20.28 34.64
CA ARG A 6 -1.47 -21.25 34.24
C ARG A 6 -0.20 -20.54 33.77
N LEU A 7 -0.32 -19.44 33.02
CA LEU A 7 0.81 -18.64 32.52
C LEU A 7 1.60 -17.92 33.61
N LYS A 8 1.03 -17.74 34.81
CA LYS A 8 1.78 -17.21 35.97
C LYS A 8 2.94 -18.13 36.37
N THR A 9 2.76 -19.44 36.22
CA THR A 9 3.66 -20.47 36.78
C THR A 9 4.31 -21.35 35.73
N HIS A 10 3.79 -21.39 34.50
CA HIS A 10 4.26 -22.26 33.43
C HIS A 10 4.48 -21.51 32.12
N VAL A 11 5.42 -22.00 31.34
CA VAL A 11 5.51 -21.68 29.90
C VAL A 11 4.63 -22.68 29.16
N LEU A 12 3.70 -22.17 28.35
CA LEU A 12 2.73 -22.97 27.61
C LEU A 12 3.11 -23.08 26.15
N THR A 13 2.83 -24.25 25.58
CA THR A 13 2.97 -24.52 24.15
C THR A 13 1.61 -24.40 23.46
N ALA A 14 1.53 -23.64 22.37
CA ALA A 14 0.37 -23.66 21.48
C ALA A 14 0.62 -24.57 20.27
N ASP A 15 -0.40 -24.75 19.45
CA ASP A 15 -0.32 -25.46 18.19
C ASP A 15 0.51 -24.71 17.13
N GLY A 16 0.69 -25.38 16.00
CA GLY A 16 1.37 -24.87 14.80
C GLY A 16 0.39 -24.56 13.67
N ALA A 17 0.91 -24.43 12.44
CA ALA A 17 0.07 -24.08 11.30
C ALA A 17 -0.93 -25.18 10.92
N ILE A 18 -2.22 -24.85 10.91
CA ILE A 18 -3.27 -25.68 10.30
C ILE A 18 -3.17 -25.63 8.77
N GLY A 19 -2.98 -24.43 8.20
CA GLY A 19 -2.93 -24.25 6.74
C GLY A 19 -1.77 -24.99 6.06
N THR A 20 -0.58 -25.02 6.68
CA THR A 20 0.57 -25.78 6.16
C THR A 20 0.30 -27.28 6.15
N VAL A 21 -0.34 -27.79 7.20
CA VAL A 21 -0.72 -29.22 7.28
C VAL A 21 -1.79 -29.55 6.23
N LEU A 22 -2.78 -28.67 6.02
CA LEU A 22 -3.78 -28.81 4.96
C LEU A 22 -3.18 -28.78 3.54
N TYR A 23 -2.17 -27.93 3.30
CA TYR A 23 -1.44 -27.92 2.03
C TYR A 23 -0.72 -29.26 1.79
N GLY A 24 -0.14 -29.85 2.83
CA GLY A 24 0.45 -31.20 2.78
C GLY A 24 -0.55 -32.31 2.41
N TYR A 25 -1.86 -32.05 2.53
CA TYR A 25 -2.93 -32.93 2.06
C TYR A 25 -3.43 -32.60 0.64
N GLY A 26 -2.79 -31.67 -0.08
CA GLY A 26 -3.08 -31.34 -1.48
C GLY A 26 -4.32 -30.46 -1.71
N LEU A 27 -4.67 -29.60 -0.76
CA LEU A 27 -5.85 -28.73 -0.82
C LEU A 27 -5.46 -27.28 -1.14
N GLU A 28 -5.92 -26.74 -2.27
CA GLU A 28 -5.68 -25.34 -2.72
C GLU A 28 -6.90 -24.41 -2.52
N TYR A 29 -7.87 -24.80 -1.68
CA TYR A 29 -9.15 -24.09 -1.48
C TYR A 29 -9.20 -23.28 -0.17
N CYS A 30 -10.31 -22.57 0.05
CA CYS A 30 -10.63 -21.90 1.31
C CYS A 30 -10.50 -22.86 2.51
N HIS A 31 -9.53 -22.64 3.40
CA HIS A 31 -9.25 -23.55 4.53
C HIS A 31 -10.43 -23.59 5.52
N GLU A 32 -11.10 -22.47 5.71
CA GLU A 32 -12.25 -22.35 6.61
C GLU A 32 -13.45 -23.17 6.14
N GLU A 33 -13.56 -23.42 4.83
CA GLU A 33 -14.61 -24.28 4.28
C GLU A 33 -14.44 -25.75 4.72
N MET A 34 -13.22 -26.17 5.03
CA MET A 34 -12.94 -27.53 5.50
C MET A 34 -13.58 -27.84 6.86
N ASN A 35 -13.94 -26.81 7.63
CA ASN A 35 -14.72 -26.98 8.86
C ASN A 35 -16.07 -27.67 8.60
N VAL A 36 -16.64 -27.49 7.40
CA VAL A 36 -17.92 -28.11 7.02
C VAL A 36 -17.71 -29.28 6.06
N GLN A 37 -16.80 -29.15 5.10
CA GLN A 37 -16.59 -30.20 4.09
C GLN A 37 -15.85 -31.43 4.64
N ARG A 38 -14.89 -31.21 5.55
CA ARG A 38 -14.02 -32.26 6.11
C ARG A 38 -13.78 -32.05 7.62
N PRO A 39 -14.84 -32.01 8.45
CA PRO A 39 -14.70 -31.74 9.89
C PRO A 39 -13.79 -32.74 10.60
N GLU A 40 -13.84 -34.02 10.21
CA GLU A 40 -12.99 -35.08 10.76
C GLU A 40 -11.49 -34.83 10.53
N LEU A 41 -11.13 -34.21 9.40
CA LEU A 41 -9.74 -33.86 9.11
C LEU A 41 -9.25 -32.74 10.03
N ILE A 42 -10.06 -31.71 10.25
CA ILE A 42 -9.73 -30.61 11.15
C ILE A 42 -9.63 -31.11 12.60
N GLU A 43 -10.56 -31.96 13.03
CA GLU A 43 -10.50 -32.59 14.36
C GLU A 43 -9.23 -33.42 14.53
N LYS A 44 -8.87 -34.22 13.52
CA LYS A 44 -7.64 -34.99 13.51
C LYS A 44 -6.40 -34.11 13.67
N ILE A 45 -6.31 -33.00 12.94
CA ILE A 45 -5.17 -32.06 13.04
C ILE A 45 -5.07 -31.49 14.47
N HIS A 46 -6.18 -31.08 15.09
CA HIS A 46 -6.16 -30.63 16.48
C HIS A 46 -5.65 -31.74 17.41
N ARG A 47 -6.16 -32.97 17.27
CA ARG A 47 -5.72 -34.11 18.09
C ARG A 47 -4.23 -34.43 17.90
N GLU A 48 -3.69 -34.25 16.71
CA GLU A 48 -2.25 -34.43 16.45
C GLU A 48 -1.41 -33.37 17.18
N TYR A 49 -1.83 -32.10 17.21
CA TYR A 49 -1.15 -31.07 18.00
C TYR A 49 -1.30 -31.29 19.51
N ILE A 50 -2.48 -31.70 19.98
CA ILE A 50 -2.68 -32.07 21.39
C ILE A 50 -1.75 -33.23 21.78
N ALA A 51 -1.67 -34.27 20.94
CA ALA A 51 -0.78 -35.40 21.17
C ALA A 51 0.71 -35.02 21.13
N ALA A 52 1.07 -33.98 20.37
CA ALA A 52 2.41 -33.39 20.38
C ALA A 52 2.70 -32.54 21.63
N GLY A 53 1.71 -32.34 22.50
CA GLY A 53 1.88 -31.61 23.76
C GLY A 53 1.49 -30.14 23.69
N ALA A 54 0.67 -29.72 22.72
CA ALA A 54 0.04 -28.41 22.74
C ALA A 54 -0.89 -28.27 23.96
N ASP A 55 -0.64 -27.26 24.79
CA ASP A 55 -1.54 -26.84 25.88
C ASP A 55 -2.69 -25.97 25.35
N ILE A 56 -2.54 -25.39 24.16
CA ILE A 56 -3.50 -24.51 23.51
C ILE A 56 -3.69 -24.92 22.05
N ILE A 57 -4.93 -24.95 21.58
CA ILE A 57 -5.26 -25.08 20.16
C ILE A 57 -6.09 -23.88 19.67
N GLN A 58 -5.93 -23.53 18.41
CA GLN A 58 -6.60 -22.44 17.74
C GLN A 58 -7.73 -22.97 16.84
N THR A 59 -8.87 -22.27 16.78
CA THR A 59 -9.90 -22.61 15.79
C THR A 59 -9.39 -22.33 14.37
N ASN A 60 -9.79 -23.17 13.41
CA ASN A 60 -9.52 -22.95 11.97
C ASN A 60 -10.41 -21.82 11.41
N THR A 61 -10.19 -20.60 11.87
CA THR A 61 -11.05 -19.43 11.59
C THR A 61 -10.27 -18.16 11.23
N TYR A 62 -8.97 -18.25 10.96
CA TYR A 62 -8.12 -17.11 10.60
C TYR A 62 -8.76 -16.17 9.56
N GLY A 63 -9.32 -16.73 8.49
CA GLY A 63 -9.97 -16.01 7.40
C GLY A 63 -11.49 -16.13 7.36
N ALA A 64 -12.15 -16.59 8.43
CA ALA A 64 -13.58 -16.91 8.44
C ALA A 64 -14.46 -15.65 8.60
N ASN A 65 -14.23 -14.62 7.79
CA ASN A 65 -14.97 -13.36 7.82
C ASN A 65 -15.38 -12.92 6.41
N ALA A 66 -16.42 -12.10 6.31
CA ALA A 66 -17.05 -11.75 5.04
C ALA A 66 -16.05 -11.19 4.01
N ILE A 67 -15.16 -10.28 4.42
CA ILE A 67 -14.17 -9.65 3.53
C ILE A 67 -13.20 -10.71 2.97
N LYS A 68 -12.64 -11.58 3.83
CA LYS A 68 -11.68 -12.61 3.39
C LYS A 68 -12.34 -13.77 2.64
N LEU A 69 -13.62 -14.03 2.87
CA LEU A 69 -14.40 -15.06 2.19
C LEU A 69 -14.97 -14.60 0.83
N ALA A 70 -15.13 -13.29 0.61
CA ALA A 70 -15.66 -12.73 -0.63
C ALA A 70 -14.86 -13.12 -1.87
N ARG A 71 -13.53 -13.27 -1.75
CA ARG A 71 -12.67 -13.75 -2.86
C ARG A 71 -12.99 -15.18 -3.32
N TYR A 72 -13.71 -15.94 -2.51
CA TYR A 72 -14.17 -17.29 -2.81
C TYR A 72 -15.68 -17.34 -3.10
N GLY A 73 -16.40 -16.22 -3.03
CA GLY A 73 -17.86 -16.17 -3.13
C GLY A 73 -18.58 -16.84 -1.95
N LEU A 74 -17.96 -16.83 -0.76
CA LEU A 74 -18.44 -17.51 0.45
C LEU A 74 -18.75 -16.53 1.59
N GLU A 75 -18.89 -15.25 1.31
CA GLU A 75 -19.11 -14.18 2.30
C GLU A 75 -20.38 -14.36 3.16
N SER A 76 -21.39 -15.09 2.66
CA SER A 76 -22.62 -15.40 3.40
C SER A 76 -22.50 -16.59 4.36
N ARG A 77 -21.34 -17.26 4.40
CA ARG A 77 -21.11 -18.52 5.14
C ARG A 77 -20.34 -18.31 6.45
N VAL A 78 -20.13 -17.06 6.89
CA VAL A 78 -19.35 -16.67 8.08
C VAL A 78 -19.83 -17.43 9.32
N GLN A 79 -21.12 -17.36 9.63
CA GLN A 79 -21.69 -18.05 10.79
C GLN A 79 -21.43 -19.56 10.74
N GLN A 80 -21.77 -20.20 9.62
CA GLN A 80 -21.63 -21.64 9.46
C GLN A 80 -20.18 -22.12 9.68
N PHE A 81 -19.20 -21.43 9.10
CA PHE A 81 -17.80 -21.83 9.22
C PHE A 81 -17.24 -21.64 10.62
N ASN A 82 -17.57 -20.53 11.29
CA ASN A 82 -17.10 -20.28 12.66
C ASN A 82 -17.75 -21.23 13.68
N GLU A 83 -19.06 -21.49 13.59
CA GLU A 83 -19.77 -22.43 14.47
C GLU A 83 -19.21 -23.86 14.34
N ALA A 84 -18.98 -24.31 13.11
CA ALA A 84 -18.37 -25.61 12.85
C ALA A 84 -16.96 -25.69 13.44
N ALA A 85 -16.13 -24.67 13.22
CA ALA A 85 -14.75 -24.64 13.70
C ALA A 85 -14.64 -24.72 15.23
N ILE A 86 -15.39 -23.88 15.95
CA ILE A 86 -15.34 -23.88 17.42
C ILE A 86 -15.87 -25.20 18.00
N THR A 87 -16.91 -25.78 17.38
CA THR A 87 -17.46 -27.08 17.77
C THR A 87 -16.42 -28.20 17.60
N ILE A 88 -15.69 -28.19 16.48
CA ILE A 88 -14.64 -29.18 16.19
C ILE A 88 -13.49 -29.05 17.20
N ALA A 89 -12.99 -27.83 17.44
CA ALA A 89 -11.91 -27.61 18.38
C ALA A 89 -12.28 -28.01 19.82
N LYS A 90 -13.50 -27.66 20.28
CA LYS A 90 -14.00 -28.08 21.59
C LYS A 90 -14.17 -29.59 21.71
N ARG A 91 -14.53 -30.28 20.63
CA ARG A 91 -14.60 -31.75 20.59
C ARG A 91 -13.22 -32.39 20.68
N ALA A 92 -12.23 -31.85 19.97
CA ALA A 92 -10.86 -32.32 20.05
C ALA A 92 -10.27 -32.18 21.47
N ALA A 93 -10.63 -31.09 22.17
CA ALA A 93 -10.20 -30.80 23.54
C ALA A 93 -11.12 -31.38 24.64
N ALA A 94 -12.11 -32.21 24.29
CA ALA A 94 -13.14 -32.68 25.23
C ALA A 94 -12.59 -33.56 26.37
N ASP A 95 -11.47 -34.26 26.13
CA ASP A 95 -10.76 -35.07 27.12
C ASP A 95 -10.14 -34.19 28.24
N GLY A 96 -10.08 -32.87 28.04
CA GLY A 96 -9.65 -31.87 29.00
C GLY A 96 -8.13 -31.64 29.04
N GLY A 97 -7.74 -30.50 29.60
CA GLY A 97 -6.33 -30.12 29.79
C GLY A 97 -5.78 -29.13 28.75
N GLN A 98 -6.50 -28.89 27.66
CA GLN A 98 -6.16 -27.89 26.65
C GLN A 98 -7.14 -26.71 26.63
N PHE A 99 -6.63 -25.54 26.26
CA PHE A 99 -7.43 -24.35 26.02
C PHE A 99 -7.73 -24.18 24.53
N VAL A 100 -8.94 -23.75 24.19
CA VAL A 100 -9.38 -23.50 22.82
C VAL A 100 -9.52 -22.01 22.58
N LEU A 101 -8.74 -21.46 21.66
CA LEU A 101 -8.80 -20.04 21.29
C LEU A 101 -9.62 -19.83 20.02
N GLY A 102 -10.51 -18.84 20.04
CA GLY A 102 -11.20 -18.35 18.86
C GLY A 102 -10.30 -17.40 18.07
N THR A 103 -9.93 -17.78 16.85
CA THR A 103 -8.90 -17.07 16.08
C THR A 103 -9.49 -16.11 15.06
N ILE A 104 -8.98 -14.88 15.03
CA ILE A 104 -9.39 -13.81 14.11
C ILE A 104 -8.11 -13.23 13.48
N GLY A 105 -7.99 -13.34 12.16
CA GLY A 105 -6.82 -12.85 11.43
C GLY A 105 -6.98 -11.44 10.91
N GLY A 106 -5.91 -10.62 10.98
CA GLY A 106 -5.87 -9.26 10.43
C GLY A 106 -6.25 -9.16 8.95
N ILE A 107 -7.01 -8.13 8.57
CA ILE A 107 -7.59 -7.95 7.24
C ILE A 107 -6.71 -7.07 6.36
N ARG A 108 -6.15 -5.99 6.90
CA ARG A 108 -5.19 -5.12 6.21
C ARG A 108 -3.79 -5.73 6.32
N GLY A 109 -3.19 -5.97 5.16
CA GLY A 109 -1.82 -6.45 5.03
C GLY A 109 -1.10 -5.76 3.88
N ILE A 110 -0.14 -6.45 3.25
CA ILE A 110 0.65 -5.92 2.12
C ILE A 110 -0.23 -5.53 0.93
N ARG A 111 -1.32 -6.27 0.68
CA ARG A 111 -2.37 -5.88 -0.26
C ARG A 111 -3.48 -5.24 0.55
N LYS A 112 -3.73 -3.94 0.39
CA LYS A 112 -4.81 -3.31 1.15
C LYS A 112 -6.17 -3.82 0.67
N SER A 113 -7.02 -4.14 1.65
CA SER A 113 -8.45 -4.27 1.44
C SER A 113 -9.02 -2.87 1.16
N ASP A 114 -9.91 -2.75 0.18
CA ASP A 114 -10.66 -1.49 -0.06
C ASP A 114 -11.64 -1.15 1.09
N ALA A 115 -11.77 -2.05 2.08
CA ALA A 115 -12.66 -1.87 3.21
C ALA A 115 -12.16 -0.78 4.17
N THR A 116 -13.07 0.12 4.55
CA THR A 116 -12.82 1.11 5.60
C THR A 116 -12.61 0.42 6.95
N LEU A 117 -12.00 1.13 7.91
CA LEU A 117 -11.82 0.58 9.27
C LEU A 117 -13.16 0.18 9.88
N GLU A 118 -14.21 0.98 9.67
CA GLU A 118 -15.57 0.68 10.13
C GLU A 118 -16.11 -0.62 9.53
N GLN A 119 -15.93 -0.84 8.22
CA GLN A 119 -16.36 -2.07 7.56
C GLN A 119 -15.59 -3.30 8.06
N ILE A 120 -14.30 -3.14 8.34
CA ILE A 120 -13.46 -4.18 8.95
C ILE A 120 -13.99 -4.52 10.34
N LEU A 121 -14.21 -3.52 11.20
CA LEU A 121 -14.71 -3.74 12.57
C LEU A 121 -16.07 -4.44 12.57
N ALA A 122 -16.99 -4.03 11.69
CA ALA A 122 -18.29 -4.69 11.55
C ALA A 122 -18.16 -6.17 11.13
N THR A 123 -17.24 -6.46 10.20
CA THR A 123 -16.94 -7.82 9.73
C THR A 123 -16.30 -8.67 10.83
N VAL A 124 -15.39 -8.09 11.62
CA VAL A 124 -14.78 -8.76 12.76
C VAL A 124 -15.79 -8.99 13.88
N ASP A 125 -16.71 -8.05 14.12
CA ASP A 125 -17.75 -8.20 15.13
C ASP A 125 -18.71 -9.35 14.82
N GLU A 126 -19.11 -9.52 13.55
CA GLU A 126 -19.89 -10.66 13.07
C GLU A 126 -19.18 -11.99 13.41
N GLN A 127 -17.91 -12.11 13.01
CA GLN A 127 -17.11 -13.30 13.28
C GLN A 127 -16.97 -13.57 14.79
N ALA A 128 -16.62 -12.54 15.57
CA ALA A 128 -16.40 -12.65 17.00
C ALA A 128 -17.68 -13.02 17.76
N THR A 129 -18.85 -12.54 17.34
CA THR A 129 -20.14 -12.91 17.93
C THR A 129 -20.34 -14.42 17.90
N VAL A 130 -20.07 -15.02 16.74
CA VAL A 130 -20.26 -16.45 16.51
C VAL A 130 -19.25 -17.26 17.32
N LEU A 131 -17.97 -16.84 17.31
CA LEU A 131 -16.93 -17.49 18.11
C LEU A 131 -17.26 -17.46 19.60
N LEU A 132 -17.65 -16.29 20.15
CA LEU A 132 -17.99 -16.13 21.56
C LEU A 132 -19.18 -17.00 21.99
N ALA A 133 -20.18 -17.19 21.12
CA ALA A 133 -21.31 -18.08 21.39
C ALA A 133 -20.88 -19.55 21.56
N GLY A 134 -19.74 -19.95 20.95
CA GLY A 134 -19.12 -21.26 21.12
C GLY A 134 -18.29 -21.42 22.41
N ASN A 135 -18.29 -20.43 23.30
CA ASN A 135 -17.59 -20.42 24.60
C ASN A 135 -16.09 -20.80 24.53
N PRO A 136 -15.27 -20.10 23.73
CA PRO A 136 -13.83 -20.32 23.69
C PRO A 136 -13.19 -19.93 25.03
N ASP A 137 -11.99 -20.43 25.28
CA ASP A 137 -11.21 -20.11 26.48
C ASP A 137 -10.49 -18.75 26.38
N GLY A 138 -10.46 -18.18 25.17
CA GLY A 138 -9.92 -16.86 24.85
C GLY A 138 -10.08 -16.54 23.37
N LEU A 139 -9.73 -15.31 22.98
CA LEU A 139 -9.63 -14.90 21.58
C LEU A 139 -8.16 -14.67 21.21
N LEU A 140 -7.81 -15.02 19.99
CA LEU A 140 -6.51 -14.77 19.39
C LEU A 140 -6.67 -13.83 18.19
N LEU A 141 -6.08 -12.65 18.28
CA LEU A 141 -5.92 -11.72 17.18
C LEU A 141 -4.52 -11.93 16.59
N GLU A 142 -4.46 -12.53 15.40
CA GLU A 142 -3.19 -12.93 14.81
C GLU A 142 -2.96 -12.32 13.41
N THR A 143 -1.68 -12.16 13.06
CA THR A 143 -1.22 -11.69 11.75
C THR A 143 -1.72 -10.28 11.37
N TYR A 144 -1.67 -9.34 12.32
CA TYR A 144 -1.97 -7.93 12.06
C TYR A 144 -0.70 -7.17 11.65
N TYR A 145 -0.66 -6.67 10.41
CA TYR A 145 0.39 -5.75 9.94
C TYR A 145 0.03 -4.28 10.18
N ASP A 146 -1.27 -3.96 10.08
CA ASP A 146 -1.82 -2.64 10.36
C ASP A 146 -2.12 -2.51 11.87
N PHE A 147 -1.37 -1.64 12.55
CA PHE A 147 -1.50 -1.43 13.98
C PHE A 147 -2.78 -0.67 14.37
N GLU A 148 -3.28 0.21 13.50
CA GLU A 148 -4.57 0.89 13.69
C GLU A 148 -5.72 -0.13 13.68
N GLU A 149 -5.67 -1.09 12.75
CA GLU A 149 -6.67 -2.16 12.71
C GLU A 149 -6.65 -3.02 13.98
N LEU A 150 -5.45 -3.40 14.45
CA LEU A 150 -5.31 -4.24 15.64
C LEU A 150 -5.83 -3.54 16.90
N THR A 151 -5.40 -2.30 17.13
CA THR A 151 -5.79 -1.51 18.31
C THR A 151 -7.30 -1.23 18.35
N ALA A 152 -7.90 -0.90 17.19
CA ALA A 152 -9.34 -0.72 17.07
C ALA A 152 -10.11 -2.04 17.33
N THR A 153 -9.64 -3.15 16.75
CA THR A 153 -10.24 -4.48 16.95
C THR A 153 -10.16 -4.92 18.41
N LEU A 154 -9.00 -4.77 19.03
CA LEU A 154 -8.78 -5.11 20.44
C LEU A 154 -9.71 -4.31 21.34
N SER A 155 -9.80 -3.00 21.15
CA SER A 155 -10.68 -2.12 21.95
C SER A 155 -12.14 -2.53 21.85
N MET A 156 -12.62 -2.81 20.62
CA MET A 156 -13.99 -3.27 20.37
C MET A 156 -14.27 -4.61 21.08
N LEU A 157 -13.39 -5.60 20.92
CA LEU A 157 -13.58 -6.93 21.51
C LEU A 157 -13.46 -6.91 23.03
N ARG A 158 -12.56 -6.09 23.59
CA ARG A 158 -12.41 -5.95 25.04
C ARG A 158 -13.68 -5.40 25.69
N ALA A 159 -14.39 -4.49 25.02
CA ALA A 159 -15.69 -4.00 25.48
C ALA A 159 -16.80 -5.07 25.44
N LYS A 160 -16.65 -6.10 24.61
CA LYS A 160 -17.65 -7.14 24.35
C LYS A 160 -17.52 -8.38 25.24
N THR A 161 -16.31 -8.72 25.68
CA THR A 161 -16.06 -9.93 26.48
C THR A 161 -15.13 -9.64 27.65
N LYS A 162 -15.06 -10.55 28.63
CA LYS A 162 -14.03 -10.60 29.69
C LYS A 162 -13.07 -11.78 29.53
N LEU A 163 -13.25 -12.60 28.50
CA LEU A 163 -12.33 -13.70 28.19
C LEU A 163 -10.94 -13.15 27.87
N PRO A 164 -9.87 -13.93 28.12
CA PRO A 164 -8.51 -13.58 27.71
C PRO A 164 -8.44 -13.19 26.24
N ILE A 165 -7.79 -12.07 25.93
CA ILE A 165 -7.48 -11.67 24.54
C ILE A 165 -5.97 -11.69 24.34
N ILE A 166 -5.54 -12.45 23.33
CA ILE A 166 -4.16 -12.46 22.84
C ILE A 166 -4.10 -11.55 21.61
N ALA A 167 -3.23 -10.54 21.62
CA ALA A 167 -3.04 -9.61 20.52
C ALA A 167 -1.62 -9.73 19.96
N GLN A 168 -1.51 -10.11 18.68
CA GLN A 168 -0.22 -10.33 18.01
C GLN A 168 -0.06 -9.45 16.78
N VAL A 169 1.11 -8.83 16.69
CA VAL A 169 1.54 -8.09 15.50
C VAL A 169 2.41 -8.98 14.60
N SER A 170 2.34 -8.73 13.29
CA SER A 170 3.29 -9.27 12.33
C SER A 170 4.23 -8.18 11.84
N MET A 171 5.52 -8.47 11.80
CA MET A 171 6.56 -7.53 11.39
C MET A 171 7.24 -7.99 10.10
N HIS A 172 7.58 -7.04 9.24
CA HIS A 172 8.45 -7.33 8.09
C HIS A 172 9.91 -7.49 8.50
N GLU A 173 10.30 -6.83 9.59
CA GLU A 173 11.66 -6.75 10.10
C GLU A 173 11.66 -6.96 11.62
N PRO A 174 12.69 -7.60 12.18
CA PRO A 174 12.78 -7.82 13.63
C PRO A 174 12.65 -6.52 14.43
N GLY A 175 11.66 -6.46 15.33
CA GLY A 175 11.52 -5.41 16.33
C GLY A 175 10.86 -4.11 15.86
N ILE A 176 10.44 -4.01 14.59
CA ILE A 176 9.84 -2.79 14.04
C ILE A 176 8.58 -3.12 13.23
N LEU A 177 7.49 -2.41 13.51
CA LEU A 177 6.21 -2.53 12.80
C LEU A 177 6.23 -1.75 11.48
N GLN A 178 5.26 -2.03 10.61
CA GLN A 178 5.16 -1.41 9.28
C GLN A 178 5.12 0.13 9.32
N ASN A 179 4.51 0.71 10.35
CA ASN A 179 4.43 2.15 10.57
C ASN A 179 5.70 2.77 11.20
N GLY A 180 6.75 1.97 11.44
CA GLY A 180 8.00 2.40 12.07
C GLY A 180 7.99 2.39 13.60
N MET A 181 6.89 2.02 14.25
CA MET A 181 6.83 1.88 15.71
C MET A 181 7.70 0.69 16.18
N SER A 182 8.44 0.86 17.28
CA SER A 182 9.17 -0.25 17.88
C SER A 182 8.22 -1.28 18.48
N LEU A 183 8.62 -2.55 18.44
CA LEU A 183 7.84 -3.65 19.00
C LEU A 183 7.54 -3.41 20.49
N ASN A 184 8.52 -2.91 21.26
CA ASN A 184 8.35 -2.62 22.68
C ASN A 184 7.14 -1.70 22.92
N ASN A 185 7.10 -0.57 22.21
CA ASN A 185 6.01 0.41 22.34
C ASN A 185 4.66 -0.18 21.91
N ALA A 186 4.65 -0.94 20.81
CA ALA A 186 3.44 -1.59 20.34
C ALA A 186 2.86 -2.57 21.37
N LEU A 187 3.69 -3.40 22.01
CA LEU A 187 3.23 -4.36 23.00
C LEU A 187 2.69 -3.68 24.28
N HIS A 188 3.33 -2.61 24.76
CA HIS A 188 2.80 -1.83 25.88
C HIS A 188 1.50 -1.11 25.56
N GLU A 189 1.34 -0.61 24.34
CA GLU A 189 0.08 0.01 23.92
C GLU A 189 -1.06 -1.03 23.85
N LEU A 190 -0.79 -2.23 23.32
CA LEU A 190 -1.77 -3.32 23.32
C LEU A 190 -2.15 -3.77 24.75
N GLU A 191 -1.18 -3.83 25.67
CA GLU A 191 -1.45 -4.08 27.09
C GLU A 191 -2.35 -2.99 27.69
N ALA A 192 -2.06 -1.71 27.42
CA ALA A 192 -2.85 -0.59 27.91
C ALA A 192 -4.30 -0.62 27.40
N LEU A 193 -4.51 -1.13 26.19
CA LEU A 193 -5.84 -1.34 25.59
C LEU A 193 -6.57 -2.59 26.13
N GLY A 194 -5.91 -3.40 26.96
CA GLY A 194 -6.53 -4.51 27.68
C GLY A 194 -6.30 -5.89 27.06
N ALA A 195 -5.25 -6.06 26.24
CA ALA A 195 -4.76 -7.39 25.90
C ALA A 195 -4.18 -8.07 27.13
N ASP A 196 -4.56 -9.33 27.37
CA ASP A 196 -4.04 -10.13 28.48
C ASP A 196 -2.72 -10.82 28.12
N ILE A 197 -2.51 -11.03 26.82
CA ILE A 197 -1.30 -11.60 26.25
C ILE A 197 -0.96 -10.81 24.99
N VAL A 198 0.27 -10.34 24.86
CA VAL A 198 0.76 -9.54 23.74
C VAL A 198 1.90 -10.27 23.05
N GLY A 199 2.11 -10.09 21.76
CA GLY A 199 3.20 -10.80 21.11
C GLY A 199 3.31 -10.64 19.62
N VAL A 200 3.97 -11.62 19.00
CA VAL A 200 4.24 -11.61 17.57
C VAL A 200 3.96 -12.97 16.95
N ASN A 201 3.52 -12.97 15.70
CA ASN A 201 3.36 -14.18 14.92
C ASN A 201 3.66 -13.95 13.44
N CYS A 202 3.91 -15.06 12.74
CA CYS A 202 4.05 -15.11 11.28
C CYS A 202 5.26 -14.31 10.75
N ARG A 203 5.48 -14.42 9.43
CA ARG A 203 6.51 -13.78 8.60
C ARG A 203 7.97 -14.09 8.97
N LEU A 204 8.37 -13.91 10.21
CA LEU A 204 9.72 -14.11 10.71
C LEU A 204 9.89 -15.54 11.26
N GLY A 205 11.05 -16.14 10.95
CA GLY A 205 11.48 -17.41 11.56
C GLY A 205 12.09 -17.20 12.95
N PRO A 206 12.50 -18.29 13.64
CA PRO A 206 12.79 -18.24 15.08
C PRO A 206 13.91 -17.27 15.44
N HIS A 207 15.01 -17.25 14.66
CA HIS A 207 16.14 -16.32 14.85
C HIS A 207 15.70 -14.85 14.87
N HIS A 208 14.93 -14.44 13.87
CA HIS A 208 14.44 -13.08 13.71
C HIS A 208 13.40 -12.71 14.78
N THR A 209 12.58 -13.68 15.20
CA THR A 209 11.64 -13.48 16.30
C THR A 209 12.36 -13.29 17.63
N ILE A 210 13.39 -14.08 17.92
CA ILE A 210 14.24 -13.89 19.12
C ILE A 210 14.88 -12.50 19.10
N GLN A 211 15.48 -12.13 17.96
CA GLN A 211 16.07 -10.80 17.77
C GLN A 211 15.06 -9.67 18.03
N ALA A 212 13.81 -9.83 17.59
CA ALA A 212 12.76 -8.83 17.81
C ALA A 212 12.47 -8.61 19.30
N PHE A 213 12.54 -9.67 20.11
CA PHE A 213 12.32 -9.57 21.55
C PHE A 213 13.53 -9.06 22.34
N GLU A 214 14.75 -9.03 21.80
CA GLU A 214 15.95 -8.58 22.56
C GLU A 214 15.78 -7.19 23.20
N GLY A 215 15.06 -6.29 22.52
CA GLY A 215 14.79 -4.92 22.98
C GLY A 215 13.44 -4.73 23.68
N VAL A 216 12.70 -5.80 23.94
CA VAL A 216 11.34 -5.73 24.52
C VAL A 216 11.39 -5.93 26.03
N GLU A 217 10.84 -4.99 26.78
CA GLU A 217 10.65 -5.07 28.23
C GLU A 217 9.52 -6.04 28.59
N LEU A 218 9.58 -6.61 29.80
CA LEU A 218 8.48 -7.41 30.30
C LEU A 218 7.26 -6.48 30.53
N PRO A 219 6.07 -6.78 29.96
CA PRO A 219 4.88 -6.01 30.26
C PRO A 219 4.52 -6.05 31.75
N GLU A 220 3.82 -5.03 32.25
CA GLU A 220 3.51 -4.92 33.69
C GLU A 220 2.44 -5.92 34.14
N LYS A 221 1.52 -6.29 33.25
CA LYS A 221 0.29 -7.05 33.51
C LYS A 221 0.11 -8.20 32.51
N ALA A 222 0.37 -7.96 31.24
CA ALA A 222 0.19 -8.91 30.16
C ALA A 222 1.34 -9.93 30.11
N PHE A 223 1.06 -11.11 29.57
CA PHE A 223 2.12 -12.08 29.24
C PHE A 223 2.58 -11.93 27.80
N MET A 224 3.81 -12.35 27.50
CA MET A 224 4.32 -12.34 26.12
C MET A 224 4.08 -13.66 25.39
N SER A 225 3.79 -13.58 24.09
CA SER A 225 3.59 -14.71 23.19
C SER A 225 4.44 -14.61 21.91
N ALA A 226 4.83 -15.76 21.34
CA ALA A 226 5.58 -15.82 20.09
C ALA A 226 5.23 -17.05 19.26
N TYR A 227 4.90 -16.82 17.98
CA TYR A 227 4.52 -17.85 17.02
C TYR A 227 5.33 -17.70 15.73
N PRO A 228 6.65 -18.01 15.76
CA PRO A 228 7.52 -17.91 14.58
C PRO A 228 7.14 -18.91 13.48
N ASN A 229 7.53 -18.61 12.24
CA ASN A 229 7.55 -19.58 11.16
C ASN A 229 8.67 -20.61 11.38
N ALA A 230 8.59 -21.79 10.74
CA ALA A 230 9.60 -22.85 10.93
C ALA A 230 11.01 -22.48 10.40
N SER A 231 11.11 -21.65 9.35
CA SER A 231 12.34 -21.07 8.79
C SER A 231 11.97 -20.17 7.59
N LEU A 232 12.95 -19.56 6.91
CA LEU A 232 12.73 -19.01 5.56
C LEU A 232 12.37 -20.18 4.64
N LEU A 233 11.24 -20.08 3.93
CA LEU A 233 10.83 -21.06 2.92
C LEU A 233 11.96 -21.25 1.88
N ASP A 234 12.79 -22.26 2.07
CA ASP A 234 13.64 -22.77 1.00
C ASP A 234 12.77 -23.72 0.18
N LEU A 235 12.21 -23.17 -0.91
CA LEU A 235 11.52 -23.96 -1.93
C LEU A 235 12.59 -24.66 -2.79
N GLU A 236 13.37 -25.56 -2.20
CA GLU A 236 14.18 -26.52 -2.96
C GLU A 236 13.32 -27.76 -3.28
N ASP A 237 13.03 -27.95 -4.59
CA ASP A 237 12.66 -29.22 -5.21
C ASP A 237 11.55 -30.07 -4.54
N GLY A 238 10.48 -29.43 -4.06
CA GLY A 238 9.21 -30.11 -3.80
C GLY A 238 9.22 -31.19 -2.71
N ARG A 239 10.22 -31.20 -1.82
CA ARG A 239 10.27 -32.08 -0.64
C ARG A 239 10.81 -31.34 0.58
N VAL A 240 9.96 -31.15 1.57
CA VAL A 240 10.32 -30.49 2.84
C VAL A 240 11.06 -31.48 3.75
N VAL A 241 12.26 -31.11 4.20
CA VAL A 241 13.11 -31.92 5.10
C VAL A 241 12.92 -31.45 6.55
N TYR A 242 12.14 -32.20 7.34
CA TYR A 242 11.57 -31.71 8.62
C TYR A 242 12.36 -31.99 9.91
N GLU A 243 13.38 -32.86 9.92
CA GLU A 243 13.98 -33.31 11.21
C GLU A 243 15.01 -32.33 11.81
N SER A 244 15.86 -31.70 11.00
CA SER A 244 16.81 -30.70 11.48
C SER A 244 16.13 -29.38 11.90
N GLU A 245 14.94 -29.09 11.36
CA GLU A 245 14.17 -27.88 11.67
C GLU A 245 13.42 -27.97 13.01
N ALA A 246 12.90 -29.15 13.38
CA ALA A 246 12.15 -29.32 14.63
C ALA A 246 13.02 -29.16 15.88
N ASP A 247 14.22 -29.74 15.91
CA ASP A 247 15.15 -29.57 17.04
C ASP A 247 15.60 -28.11 17.19
N TYR A 248 15.90 -27.45 16.08
CA TYR A 248 16.23 -26.03 16.07
C TYR A 248 15.08 -25.18 16.63
N PHE A 249 13.83 -25.46 16.24
CA PHE A 249 12.66 -24.80 16.79
C PHE A 249 12.52 -25.03 18.31
N GLY A 250 12.82 -26.24 18.79
CA GLY A 250 12.85 -26.55 20.22
C GLY A 250 13.88 -25.73 21.00
N ARG A 251 15.11 -25.61 20.48
CA ARG A 251 16.15 -24.73 21.08
C ARG A 251 15.74 -23.26 21.04
N ALA A 252 15.18 -22.80 19.92
CA ALA A 252 14.68 -21.44 19.80
C ALA A 252 13.52 -21.13 20.76
N ALA A 253 12.69 -22.13 21.13
CA ALA A 253 11.66 -21.96 22.14
C ALA A 253 12.25 -21.63 23.52
N VAL A 254 13.39 -22.22 23.88
CA VAL A 254 14.12 -21.86 25.11
C VAL A 254 14.62 -20.43 25.03
N GLU A 255 15.21 -20.02 23.90
CA GLU A 255 15.67 -18.64 23.71
C GLU A 255 14.52 -17.62 23.78
N LEU A 256 13.35 -17.94 23.21
CA LEU A 256 12.15 -17.10 23.34
C LEU A 256 11.66 -17.02 24.78
N ARG A 257 11.67 -18.14 25.51
CA ARG A 257 11.39 -18.17 26.96
C ARG A 257 12.35 -17.27 27.72
N ASP A 258 13.64 -17.31 27.38
CA ASP A 258 14.67 -16.47 28.00
C ASP A 258 14.46 -14.98 27.70
N GLN A 259 13.81 -14.66 26.58
CA GLN A 259 13.30 -13.33 26.26
C GLN A 259 11.98 -12.97 26.96
N GLY A 260 11.49 -13.79 27.89
CA GLY A 260 10.27 -13.53 28.68
C GLY A 260 8.97 -14.03 28.04
N VAL A 261 9.03 -14.71 26.91
CA VAL A 261 7.85 -15.28 26.26
C VAL A 261 7.31 -16.45 27.09
N ARG A 262 6.02 -16.43 27.39
CA ARG A 262 5.34 -17.47 28.20
C ARG A 262 4.35 -18.32 27.42
N LEU A 263 3.96 -17.87 26.22
CA LEU A 263 3.13 -18.64 25.30
C LEU A 263 3.86 -18.79 23.96
N ILE A 264 4.31 -20.01 23.66
CA ILE A 264 5.12 -20.30 22.47
C ILE A 264 4.36 -21.26 21.57
N GLY A 265 4.03 -20.81 20.36
CA GLY A 265 3.40 -21.63 19.33
C GLY A 265 4.17 -21.58 18.03
N GLY A 266 3.56 -22.04 16.95
CA GLY A 266 4.13 -21.99 15.61
C GLY A 266 3.18 -21.39 14.59
N CYS A 267 3.72 -20.72 13.57
CA CYS A 267 2.96 -20.23 12.42
C CYS A 267 3.36 -21.02 11.16
N CYS A 268 3.45 -20.38 9.99
CA CYS A 268 3.66 -21.07 8.70
C CYS A 268 4.90 -21.98 8.73
N GLY A 269 4.76 -23.20 8.20
CA GLY A 269 5.83 -24.20 8.16
C GLY A 269 5.92 -25.09 9.41
N THR A 270 5.35 -24.67 10.54
CA THR A 270 5.39 -25.45 11.78
C THR A 270 4.38 -26.61 11.75
N THR A 271 4.75 -27.72 12.39
CA THR A 271 4.02 -28.99 12.37
C THR A 271 3.99 -29.59 13.78
N PRO A 272 3.21 -30.66 14.05
CA PRO A 272 3.22 -31.32 15.36
C PRO A 272 4.62 -31.73 15.83
N LYS A 273 5.55 -32.06 14.92
CA LYS A 273 6.95 -32.36 15.28
C LYS A 273 7.67 -31.17 15.94
N HIS A 274 7.42 -29.96 15.46
CA HIS A 274 8.00 -28.73 16.02
C HIS A 274 7.44 -28.45 17.42
N ILE A 275 6.13 -28.64 17.61
CA ILE A 275 5.49 -28.43 18.91
C ILE A 275 5.95 -29.47 19.93
N ALA A 276 6.11 -30.73 19.52
CA ALA A 276 6.69 -31.78 20.37
C ALA A 276 8.12 -31.47 20.80
N ALA A 277 8.94 -30.94 19.87
CA ALA A 277 10.29 -30.49 20.21
C ALA A 277 10.27 -29.32 21.19
N ALA A 278 9.47 -28.28 20.94
CA ALA A 278 9.32 -27.15 21.86
C ALA A 278 8.86 -27.61 23.26
N LYS A 279 7.84 -28.48 23.33
CA LYS A 279 7.35 -29.02 24.60
C LYS A 279 8.44 -29.74 25.39
N LYS A 280 9.20 -30.61 24.72
CA LYS A 280 10.30 -31.36 25.31
C LYS A 280 11.40 -30.45 25.88
N TYR A 281 11.76 -29.39 25.16
CA TYR A 281 12.80 -28.45 25.61
C TYR A 281 12.32 -27.53 26.75
N LEU A 282 11.01 -27.30 26.87
CA LEU A 282 10.40 -26.42 27.87
C LEU A 282 9.91 -27.12 29.15
N GLU A 283 9.79 -28.45 29.16
CA GLU A 283 9.08 -29.25 30.19
C GLU A 283 9.51 -28.93 31.64
N GLU A 284 10.79 -28.62 31.87
CA GLU A 284 11.37 -28.38 33.20
C GLU A 284 11.74 -26.90 33.43
N LEU A 285 11.33 -25.99 32.53
CA LEU A 285 11.71 -24.58 32.60
C LEU A 285 10.56 -23.73 33.15
N SER A 286 10.82 -23.01 34.24
CA SER A 286 9.90 -22.01 34.76
C SER A 286 9.87 -20.75 33.88
N PRO A 287 8.84 -19.90 33.96
CA PRO A 287 8.87 -18.59 33.31
C PRO A 287 10.02 -17.70 33.81
N VAL A 288 10.45 -16.76 32.97
CA VAL A 288 11.36 -15.68 33.36
C VAL A 288 10.58 -14.60 34.12
N GLU A 289 11.17 -14.10 35.20
CA GLU A 289 10.65 -12.97 36.00
C GLU A 289 11.47 -11.69 35.81
N GLU A 290 12.75 -11.82 35.43
CA GLU A 290 13.65 -10.69 35.16
C GLU A 290 14.36 -10.87 33.83
N LYS A 291 14.38 -9.82 33.02
CA LYS A 291 14.96 -9.83 31.68
C LYS A 291 15.93 -8.67 31.51
N TYR A 292 17.11 -8.96 30.96
CA TYR A 292 17.97 -7.92 30.43
C TYR A 292 17.45 -7.46 29.06
N THR A 293 17.11 -6.19 28.93
CA THR A 293 16.76 -5.58 27.66
C THR A 293 17.97 -4.94 27.02
N LYS A 294 18.22 -5.30 25.76
CA LYS A 294 19.25 -4.67 24.97
C LYS A 294 18.77 -3.26 24.62
N PRO A 295 19.49 -2.21 25.00
CA PRO A 295 19.06 -0.84 24.72
C PRO A 295 18.91 -0.64 23.22
N GLU A 296 17.76 -0.13 22.80
CA GLU A 296 17.46 0.15 21.41
C GLU A 296 18.44 1.20 20.89
N LYS A 297 19.13 0.90 19.79
CA LYS A 297 19.94 1.91 19.10
C LYS A 297 18.98 2.85 18.40
N VAL A 298 18.73 4.01 19.01
CA VAL A 298 17.97 5.09 18.37
C VAL A 298 18.71 5.50 17.09
N GLU A 299 18.26 5.00 15.93
CA GLU A 299 18.76 5.48 14.66
C GLU A 299 18.22 6.89 14.44
N VAL A 300 19.08 7.89 14.63
CA VAL A 300 18.73 9.29 14.40
C VAL A 300 18.45 9.50 12.91
N VAL A 301 17.17 9.69 12.58
CA VAL A 301 16.75 10.07 11.23
C VAL A 301 17.09 11.55 11.04
N ARG A 302 18.03 11.82 10.14
CA ARG A 302 18.39 13.19 9.77
C ARG A 302 17.26 13.82 8.96
N GLU A 303 17.07 15.13 9.15
CA GLU A 303 16.17 15.91 8.30
C GLU A 303 16.60 15.88 6.83
N ALA A 304 15.63 16.11 5.95
CA ALA A 304 15.87 16.20 4.51
C ALA A 304 16.71 17.44 4.20
N GLU A 305 17.40 17.45 3.05
CA GLU A 305 18.02 18.69 2.58
C GLU A 305 16.92 19.72 2.25
N PRO A 306 17.19 21.01 2.41
CA PRO A 306 16.27 22.06 1.96
C PRO A 306 15.92 21.85 0.48
N ALA A 307 14.64 22.03 0.14
CA ALA A 307 14.20 21.96 -1.23
C ALA A 307 14.82 23.12 -2.04
N ASN A 308 15.35 22.81 -3.22
CA ASN A 308 15.92 23.82 -4.13
C ASN A 308 14.84 24.77 -4.70
N TYR A 309 13.59 24.36 -4.65
CA TYR A 309 12.46 25.09 -5.21
C TYR A 309 11.27 25.04 -4.25
N GLU A 310 10.42 26.05 -4.30
CA GLU A 310 9.12 26.01 -3.63
C GLU A 310 8.28 24.83 -4.19
N PRO A 311 7.60 24.06 -3.32
CA PRO A 311 6.72 22.98 -3.77
C PRO A 311 5.56 23.52 -4.64
N LEU A 312 5.26 22.82 -5.72
CA LEU A 312 4.25 23.24 -6.70
C LEU A 312 2.87 23.45 -6.08
N HIS A 313 2.45 22.57 -5.17
CA HIS A 313 1.17 22.65 -4.47
C HIS A 313 1.04 23.88 -3.54
N ILE A 314 2.16 24.51 -3.16
CA ILE A 314 2.17 25.77 -2.43
C ILE A 314 2.13 26.94 -3.41
N LYS A 315 2.99 26.94 -4.43
CA LYS A 315 3.07 28.00 -5.45
C LYS A 315 1.72 28.22 -6.13
N VAL A 316 1.08 27.16 -6.60
CA VAL A 316 -0.17 27.21 -7.38
C VAL A 316 -1.36 27.79 -6.60
N LYS A 317 -1.33 27.74 -5.27
CA LYS A 317 -2.36 28.38 -4.45
C LYS A 317 -2.25 29.92 -4.46
N ARG A 318 -1.06 30.45 -4.74
CA ARG A 318 -0.76 31.89 -4.71
C ARG A 318 -0.77 32.53 -6.08
N GLU A 319 -0.28 31.84 -7.11
CA GLU A 319 -0.09 32.39 -8.45
C GLU A 319 -0.21 31.32 -9.55
N ARG A 320 -0.21 31.76 -10.81
CA ARG A 320 -0.16 30.87 -11.98
C ARG A 320 1.03 29.92 -11.85
N SER A 321 0.76 28.63 -12.04
CA SER A 321 1.79 27.61 -12.16
C SER A 321 1.55 26.76 -13.40
N ILE A 322 2.61 26.49 -14.15
CA ILE A 322 2.56 25.80 -15.45
C ILE A 322 3.43 24.54 -15.41
N ILE A 323 2.79 23.39 -15.56
CA ILE A 323 3.45 22.11 -15.81
C ILE A 323 3.42 21.86 -17.32
N VAL A 324 4.53 21.43 -17.90
CA VAL A 324 4.57 21.03 -19.30
C VAL A 324 5.03 19.58 -19.42
N GLU A 325 4.18 18.71 -19.99
CA GLU A 325 4.60 17.36 -20.36
C GLU A 325 5.31 17.37 -21.71
N LEU A 326 6.49 16.77 -21.71
CA LEU A 326 7.25 16.43 -22.89
C LEU A 326 7.65 14.96 -22.78
N ASP A 327 7.01 14.13 -23.60
CA ASP A 327 7.27 12.70 -23.65
C ASP A 327 8.73 12.42 -24.06
N THR A 328 9.38 11.49 -23.37
CA THR A 328 10.75 11.07 -23.72
C THR A 328 10.80 10.37 -25.08
N PRO A 329 11.97 10.39 -25.76
CA PRO A 329 12.11 9.78 -27.08
C PRO A 329 11.80 8.28 -27.10
N ARG A 330 11.22 7.81 -28.21
CA ARG A 330 11.04 6.37 -28.51
C ARG A 330 12.28 5.72 -29.12
N HIS A 331 13.15 6.56 -29.69
CA HIS A 331 14.39 6.17 -30.35
C HIS A 331 15.58 6.75 -29.57
N LEU A 332 16.80 6.44 -29.99
CA LEU A 332 18.01 6.77 -29.23
C LEU A 332 18.46 8.23 -29.39
N GLU A 333 17.92 8.95 -30.38
CA GLU A 333 18.16 10.37 -30.61
C GLU A 333 17.47 11.22 -29.54
N ILE A 334 18.25 11.99 -28.78
CA ILE A 334 17.77 12.76 -27.62
C ILE A 334 17.87 14.27 -27.81
N GLU A 335 18.58 14.73 -28.84
CA GLU A 335 18.95 16.14 -29.02
C GLU A 335 17.71 17.04 -29.16
N GLY A 336 16.74 16.61 -29.96
CA GLY A 336 15.48 17.35 -30.15
C GLY A 336 14.64 17.44 -28.87
N PHE A 337 14.67 16.39 -28.05
CA PHE A 337 14.00 16.38 -26.75
C PHE A 337 14.68 17.32 -25.75
N ILE A 338 16.02 17.29 -25.67
CA ILE A 338 16.80 18.18 -24.79
C ILE A 338 16.54 19.64 -25.15
N GLU A 339 16.63 19.98 -26.44
CA GLU A 339 16.39 21.34 -26.92
C GLU A 339 14.96 21.82 -26.64
N GLY A 340 13.97 20.94 -26.83
CA GLY A 340 12.57 21.23 -26.52
C GLY A 340 12.35 21.48 -25.03
N ALA A 341 12.84 20.59 -24.17
CA ALA A 341 12.73 20.72 -22.72
C ALA A 341 13.40 22.01 -22.20
N LYS A 342 14.58 22.35 -22.72
CA LYS A 342 15.29 23.58 -22.41
C LYS A 342 14.45 24.81 -22.76
N LYS A 343 13.96 24.90 -24.00
CA LYS A 343 13.14 26.05 -24.45
C LYS A 343 11.86 26.19 -23.65
N ILE A 344 11.19 25.09 -23.34
CA ILE A 344 9.99 25.07 -22.50
C ILE A 344 10.32 25.64 -21.11
N TYR A 345 11.41 25.21 -20.49
CA TYR A 345 11.80 25.68 -19.17
C TYR A 345 12.21 27.17 -19.18
N GLU A 346 12.99 27.59 -20.17
CA GLU A 346 13.39 29.00 -20.37
C GLU A 346 12.20 29.92 -20.63
N ALA A 347 11.11 29.40 -21.21
CA ALA A 347 9.86 30.13 -21.41
C ALA A 347 9.00 30.27 -20.15
N GLY A 348 9.46 29.76 -19.00
CA GLY A 348 8.80 29.97 -17.70
C GLY A 348 7.93 28.80 -17.22
N ALA A 349 8.10 27.59 -17.76
CA ALA A 349 7.49 26.40 -17.18
C ALA A 349 8.10 26.12 -15.80
N ASP A 350 7.26 25.79 -14.81
CA ASP A 350 7.76 25.48 -13.46
C ASP A 350 8.54 24.17 -13.42
N VAL A 351 8.06 23.19 -14.19
CA VAL A 351 8.65 21.86 -14.34
C VAL A 351 8.43 21.34 -15.75
N VAL A 352 9.36 20.49 -16.19
CA VAL A 352 9.18 19.63 -17.37
C VAL A 352 8.85 18.22 -16.89
N MET A 353 7.64 17.78 -17.23
CA MET A 353 7.07 16.50 -16.85
C MET A 353 7.34 15.44 -17.92
N MET A 354 7.73 14.24 -17.48
CA MET A 354 8.07 13.13 -18.37
C MET A 354 7.34 11.85 -17.96
N ALA A 355 6.53 11.34 -18.88
CA ALA A 355 5.77 10.12 -18.66
C ALA A 355 6.65 8.86 -18.61
N ASP A 356 6.24 7.89 -17.78
CA ASP A 356 6.90 6.59 -17.60
C ASP A 356 6.14 5.55 -18.42
N ASN A 357 6.62 5.31 -19.66
CA ASN A 357 6.05 4.35 -20.61
C ASN A 357 4.53 4.49 -20.78
N SER A 358 4.09 5.69 -21.16
CA SER A 358 2.69 6.03 -21.47
C SER A 358 2.09 5.02 -22.47
N LEU A 359 0.84 4.58 -22.22
CA LEU A 359 0.15 3.54 -23.00
C LEU A 359 0.88 2.18 -23.05
N ALA A 360 1.72 1.89 -22.05
CA ALA A 360 2.56 0.68 -22.02
C ALA A 360 3.49 0.54 -23.23
N SER A 361 3.88 1.66 -23.83
CA SER A 361 4.80 1.71 -24.96
C SER A 361 6.17 2.22 -24.49
N PRO A 362 7.28 1.53 -24.83
CA PRO A 362 8.59 1.84 -24.29
C PRO A 362 9.11 3.18 -24.82
N ARG A 363 9.75 3.92 -23.93
CA ARG A 363 10.51 5.14 -24.23
C ARG A 363 11.84 5.09 -23.47
N ILE A 364 12.75 6.00 -23.80
CA ILE A 364 13.94 6.21 -22.95
C ILE A 364 13.46 6.56 -21.53
N SER A 365 14.12 5.99 -20.53
CA SER A 365 13.81 6.21 -19.11
C SER A 365 13.66 7.69 -18.78
N ASN A 366 12.49 8.06 -18.25
CA ASN A 366 12.19 9.41 -17.80
C ASN A 366 13.12 9.88 -16.67
N VAL A 367 13.54 8.99 -15.78
CA VAL A 367 14.51 9.30 -14.72
C VAL A 367 15.88 9.63 -15.29
N ALA A 368 16.36 8.84 -16.27
CA ALA A 368 17.65 9.11 -16.91
C ALA A 368 17.62 10.45 -17.67
N MET A 369 16.55 10.73 -18.42
CA MET A 369 16.40 12.00 -19.12
C MET A 369 16.23 13.19 -18.15
N GLY A 370 15.47 13.02 -17.07
CA GLY A 370 15.29 14.04 -16.05
C GLY A 370 16.57 14.37 -15.30
N ALA A 371 17.36 13.35 -14.94
CA ALA A 371 18.67 13.54 -14.34
C ALA A 371 19.62 14.29 -15.27
N LEU A 372 19.66 13.91 -16.55
CA LEU A 372 20.48 14.58 -17.55
C LEU A 372 20.08 16.06 -17.70
N LEU A 373 18.79 16.34 -17.92
CA LEU A 373 18.26 17.70 -18.05
C LEU A 373 18.56 18.58 -16.84
N LYS A 374 18.41 18.02 -15.64
CA LYS A 374 18.70 18.72 -14.40
C LYS A 374 20.19 19.06 -14.28
N GLU A 375 21.06 18.07 -14.50
CA GLU A 375 22.51 18.24 -14.32
C GLU A 375 23.12 19.16 -15.37
N THR A 376 22.71 19.03 -16.63
CA THR A 376 23.34 19.77 -17.74
C THR A 376 22.69 21.11 -18.03
N HIS A 377 21.41 21.30 -17.67
CA HIS A 377 20.63 22.48 -18.04
C HIS A 377 19.84 23.11 -16.89
N GLY A 378 19.89 22.56 -15.68
CA GLY A 378 19.16 23.11 -14.52
C GLY A 378 17.64 23.02 -14.64
N VAL A 379 17.13 22.25 -15.60
CA VAL A 379 15.69 22.05 -15.79
C VAL A 379 15.15 21.24 -14.62
N ARG A 380 14.08 21.73 -13.98
CA ARG A 380 13.41 21.02 -12.88
C ARG A 380 12.52 19.90 -13.45
N PRO A 381 12.86 18.61 -13.24
CA PRO A 381 12.08 17.51 -13.80
C PRO A 381 10.95 17.08 -12.86
N LEU A 382 9.81 16.70 -13.44
CA LEU A 382 8.75 15.95 -12.77
C LEU A 382 8.65 14.57 -13.45
N THR A 383 8.90 13.50 -12.69
CA THR A 383 8.92 12.14 -13.26
C THR A 383 7.69 11.35 -12.85
N HIS A 384 7.09 10.62 -13.79
CA HIS A 384 6.07 9.63 -13.44
C HIS A 384 6.73 8.41 -12.83
N ILE A 385 6.04 7.76 -11.90
CA ILE A 385 6.35 6.41 -11.45
C ILE A 385 5.13 5.54 -11.67
N THR A 386 5.28 4.53 -12.52
CA THR A 386 4.22 3.61 -12.89
C THR A 386 4.30 2.30 -12.11
N CYS A 387 3.25 1.96 -11.34
CA CYS A 387 3.21 0.74 -10.52
C CYS A 387 3.12 -0.56 -11.35
N ARG A 388 2.64 -0.49 -12.60
CA ARG A 388 2.61 -1.61 -13.53
C ARG A 388 3.99 -2.23 -13.77
N ASP A 389 5.03 -1.40 -13.83
CA ASP A 389 6.33 -1.79 -14.40
C ASP A 389 7.30 -2.33 -13.34
N ARG A 390 7.02 -2.13 -12.04
CA ARG A 390 7.96 -2.43 -10.95
C ARG A 390 7.27 -3.07 -9.75
N ASN A 391 7.93 -4.06 -9.16
CA ASN A 391 7.54 -4.63 -7.87
C ASN A 391 7.90 -3.67 -6.73
N LEU A 392 7.48 -4.00 -5.52
CA LEU A 392 7.65 -3.11 -4.37
C LEU A 392 9.12 -2.79 -4.06
N ILE A 393 10.01 -3.78 -4.21
CA ILE A 393 11.46 -3.62 -4.05
C ILE A 393 11.98 -2.61 -5.08
N GLY A 394 11.58 -2.79 -6.35
CA GLY A 394 11.91 -1.92 -7.46
C GLY A 394 11.44 -0.50 -7.22
N LEU A 395 10.18 -0.31 -6.81
CA LEU A 395 9.61 1.01 -6.49
C LEU A 395 10.39 1.72 -5.38
N GLN A 396 10.68 1.04 -4.26
CA GLN A 396 11.44 1.64 -3.16
C GLN A 396 12.86 2.03 -3.60
N SER A 397 13.57 1.15 -4.29
CA SER A 397 14.91 1.45 -4.80
C SER A 397 14.91 2.62 -5.79
N HIS A 398 13.84 2.74 -6.59
CA HIS A 398 13.66 3.80 -7.56
C HIS A 398 13.44 5.16 -6.89
N LEU A 399 12.61 5.21 -5.85
CA LEU A 399 12.42 6.40 -5.03
C LEU A 399 13.73 6.82 -4.34
N MET A 400 14.48 5.87 -3.78
CA MET A 400 15.80 6.18 -3.20
C MET A 400 16.76 6.77 -4.23
N GLY A 401 16.74 6.26 -5.46
CA GLY A 401 17.51 6.81 -6.59
C GLY A 401 17.10 8.22 -6.97
N LEU A 402 15.79 8.50 -7.05
CA LEU A 402 15.27 9.85 -7.34
C LEU A 402 15.70 10.87 -6.28
N ASN A 403 15.60 10.51 -4.98
CA ASN A 403 16.10 11.36 -3.89
C ASN A 403 17.62 11.59 -4.01
N ALA A 404 18.40 10.57 -4.37
CA ALA A 404 19.84 10.73 -4.57
C ALA A 404 20.18 11.66 -5.76
N LEU A 405 19.35 11.65 -6.81
CA LEU A 405 19.45 12.58 -7.94
C LEU A 405 18.87 13.98 -7.63
N GLY A 406 18.25 14.14 -6.46
CA GLY A 406 17.53 15.34 -6.04
C GLY A 406 16.30 15.65 -6.90
N ILE A 407 15.66 14.63 -7.48
CA ILE A 407 14.42 14.73 -8.26
C ILE A 407 13.28 14.42 -7.30
N HIS A 408 12.53 15.45 -6.91
CA HIS A 408 11.56 15.33 -5.81
C HIS A 408 10.10 15.52 -6.25
N ASP A 409 9.85 16.00 -7.47
CA ASP A 409 8.50 16.11 -8.01
C ASP A 409 8.12 14.82 -8.75
N ILE A 410 7.13 14.11 -8.24
CA ILE A 410 6.72 12.79 -8.73
C ILE A 410 5.24 12.78 -9.07
N LEU A 411 4.88 12.20 -10.22
CA LEU A 411 3.50 11.77 -10.49
C LEU A 411 3.34 10.27 -10.23
N ALA A 412 2.55 9.92 -9.20
CA ALA A 412 2.23 8.52 -8.90
C ALA A 412 1.07 8.02 -9.78
N VAL A 413 1.33 6.99 -10.59
CA VAL A 413 0.34 6.40 -11.51
C VAL A 413 0.31 4.87 -11.40
N THR A 414 -0.90 4.31 -11.46
CA THR A 414 -1.05 2.84 -11.50
C THR A 414 -0.50 2.31 -12.83
N GLY A 415 -0.85 2.95 -13.95
CA GLY A 415 -0.42 2.59 -15.30
C GLY A 415 -1.42 1.72 -16.06
N ASP A 416 -1.48 1.91 -17.37
CA ASP A 416 -2.35 1.14 -18.28
C ASP A 416 -1.86 -0.31 -18.43
N PRO A 417 -2.73 -1.34 -18.41
CA PRO A 417 -2.31 -2.74 -18.49
C PRO A 417 -1.35 -3.04 -19.65
N THR A 418 -0.38 -3.95 -19.46
CA THR A 418 0.62 -4.28 -20.50
C THR A 418 0.00 -4.78 -21.81
N LYS A 419 -1.22 -5.34 -21.75
CA LYS A 419 -2.01 -5.76 -22.93
C LYS A 419 -2.39 -4.61 -23.87
N VAL A 420 -2.31 -3.36 -23.41
CA VAL A 420 -2.56 -2.17 -24.23
C VAL A 420 -1.35 -1.80 -25.10
N GLY A 421 -0.15 -2.26 -24.72
CA GLY A 421 1.11 -1.95 -25.40
C GLY A 421 1.59 -3.05 -26.35
N ASP A 422 2.76 -2.83 -26.95
CA ASP A 422 3.28 -3.59 -28.09
C ASP A 422 4.10 -4.85 -27.71
N PHE A 423 4.12 -5.25 -26.43
CA PHE A 423 5.02 -6.30 -25.92
C PHE A 423 4.27 -7.59 -25.52
N PRO A 424 4.16 -8.58 -26.42
CA PRO A 424 3.59 -9.87 -26.08
C PRO A 424 4.45 -10.58 -25.01
N GLY A 425 3.83 -10.91 -23.88
CA GLY A 425 4.47 -11.63 -22.77
C GLY A 425 4.95 -10.75 -21.61
N ALA A 426 4.84 -9.42 -21.70
CA ALA A 426 5.16 -8.53 -20.58
C ALA A 426 4.14 -8.70 -19.43
N THR A 427 4.64 -8.99 -18.23
CA THR A 427 3.81 -9.09 -17.02
C THR A 427 3.45 -7.70 -16.50
N SER A 428 2.23 -7.55 -15.98
CA SER A 428 1.87 -6.37 -15.20
C SER A 428 2.08 -6.69 -13.73
N VAL A 429 2.95 -5.94 -13.04
CA VAL A 429 3.37 -6.27 -11.67
C VAL A 429 2.29 -5.90 -10.65
N TYR A 430 1.92 -4.61 -10.59
CA TYR A 430 0.84 -4.11 -9.72
C TYR A 430 0.90 -4.61 -8.27
N ASP A 431 2.10 -4.70 -7.69
CA ASP A 431 2.26 -4.98 -6.26
C ASP A 431 1.53 -3.94 -5.41
N VAL A 432 1.45 -2.71 -5.91
CA VAL A 432 0.72 -1.58 -5.33
C VAL A 432 0.00 -0.78 -6.41
N SER A 433 -1.02 -0.03 -6.02
CA SER A 433 -1.73 0.99 -6.80
C SER A 433 -1.08 2.36 -6.64
N SER A 434 -1.54 3.36 -7.41
CA SER A 434 -1.10 4.75 -7.24
C SER A 434 -1.39 5.31 -5.84
N MET A 435 -2.48 4.90 -5.19
CA MET A 435 -2.82 5.37 -3.84
C MET A 435 -1.80 4.87 -2.81
N GLU A 436 -1.45 3.59 -2.88
CA GLU A 436 -0.43 2.99 -2.02
C GLU A 436 0.96 3.56 -2.33
N LEU A 437 1.30 3.80 -3.59
CA LEU A 437 2.55 4.46 -3.95
C LEU A 437 2.67 5.86 -3.34
N ILE A 438 1.59 6.65 -3.29
CA ILE A 438 1.58 7.95 -2.62
C ILE A 438 1.95 7.79 -1.13
N GLN A 439 1.33 6.83 -0.44
CA GLN A 439 1.65 6.54 0.96
C GLN A 439 3.12 6.12 1.15
N LEU A 440 3.65 5.27 0.27
CA LEU A 440 5.07 4.87 0.31
C LEU A 440 5.99 6.10 0.19
N ILE A 441 5.69 7.01 -0.73
CA ILE A 441 6.48 8.22 -0.91
C ILE A 441 6.41 9.11 0.34
N LYS A 442 5.23 9.25 0.95
CA LYS A 442 5.08 10.00 2.22
C LYS A 442 5.80 9.33 3.38
N GLN A 443 5.80 8.01 3.46
CA GLN A 443 6.57 7.26 4.45
C GLN A 443 8.08 7.51 4.31
N LEU A 444 8.58 7.59 3.07
CA LEU A 444 9.96 7.97 2.78
C LEU A 444 10.28 9.42 3.21
N ASN A 445 9.33 10.34 3.12
CA ASN A 445 9.49 11.70 3.64
C ASN A 445 9.63 11.73 5.17
N GLU A 446 9.07 10.75 5.89
CA GLU A 446 9.33 10.56 7.32
C GLU A 446 10.64 9.81 7.61
N GLY A 447 11.39 9.43 6.56
CA GLY A 447 12.64 8.70 6.68
C GLY A 447 12.43 7.26 7.10
N VAL A 448 11.27 6.68 6.76
CA VAL A 448 10.90 5.30 7.04
C VAL A 448 10.78 4.55 5.72
N SER A 449 11.38 3.36 5.65
CA SER A 449 11.25 2.45 4.51
C SER A 449 9.92 1.71 4.55
N PHE A 450 9.52 1.04 3.45
CA PHE A 450 8.29 0.24 3.44
C PHE A 450 8.23 -0.81 4.55
N SER A 451 9.38 -1.41 4.91
CA SER A 451 9.44 -2.42 5.96
C SER A 451 9.41 -1.83 7.38
N GLY A 452 9.28 -0.51 7.53
CA GLY A 452 9.31 0.19 8.81
C GLY A 452 10.73 0.61 9.24
N LYS A 453 11.79 0.12 8.59
CA LYS A 453 13.17 0.48 8.98
C LYS A 453 13.44 1.97 8.77
N PRO A 454 14.11 2.64 9.71
CA PRO A 454 14.64 3.98 9.48
C PRO A 454 15.62 3.99 8.31
N LEU A 455 15.46 4.96 7.42
CA LEU A 455 16.35 5.23 6.28
C LEU A 455 17.48 6.20 6.65
N ARG A 456 17.60 6.55 7.94
CA ARG A 456 18.59 7.48 8.52
C ARG A 456 18.54 8.92 8.01
N LYS A 457 17.73 9.18 6.99
CA LYS A 457 17.49 10.48 6.41
C LYS A 457 16.08 10.53 5.81
N LYS A 458 15.37 11.62 6.08
CA LYS A 458 14.09 11.95 5.45
C LYS A 458 14.28 12.33 3.98
N ALA A 459 13.32 11.94 3.15
CA ALA A 459 13.16 12.51 1.81
C ALA A 459 12.28 13.79 1.86
N ASN A 460 12.15 14.48 0.72
CA ASN A 460 11.35 15.71 0.59
C ASN A 460 10.52 15.73 -0.70
N PHE A 461 9.93 14.58 -1.04
CA PHE A 461 9.11 14.44 -2.24
C PHE A 461 7.82 15.26 -2.18
N SER A 462 7.47 15.83 -3.32
CA SER A 462 6.18 16.45 -3.64
C SER A 462 5.45 15.54 -4.63
N VAL A 463 4.29 15.03 -4.24
CA VAL A 463 3.59 13.95 -4.95
C VAL A 463 2.32 14.44 -5.60
N ALA A 464 2.34 14.45 -6.93
CA ALA A 464 1.16 14.57 -7.77
C ALA A 464 0.43 13.24 -7.88
N ALA A 465 -0.88 13.30 -8.06
CA ALA A 465 -1.69 12.14 -8.44
C ALA A 465 -2.50 12.41 -9.72
N ALA A 466 -2.67 11.38 -10.55
CA ALA A 466 -3.41 11.53 -11.80
C ALA A 466 -4.93 11.67 -11.56
N PHE A 467 -5.58 12.54 -12.32
CA PHE A 467 -7.02 12.76 -12.32
C PHE A 467 -7.58 12.51 -13.73
N ASN A 468 -8.57 11.62 -13.83
CA ASN A 468 -9.30 11.42 -15.09
C ASN A 468 -10.71 12.05 -14.96
N PRO A 469 -10.94 13.26 -15.51
CA PRO A 469 -12.26 13.88 -15.52
C PRO A 469 -13.18 13.34 -16.62
N ASN A 470 -12.66 12.56 -17.56
CA ASN A 470 -13.34 12.10 -18.77
C ASN A 470 -14.17 10.82 -18.53
N VAL A 471 -14.55 10.55 -17.28
CA VAL A 471 -15.39 9.40 -16.91
C VAL A 471 -16.88 9.71 -17.04
N ARG A 472 -17.71 8.67 -17.18
CA ARG A 472 -19.17 8.82 -17.30
C ARG A 472 -19.82 9.51 -16.09
N VAL A 473 -19.26 9.32 -14.89
CA VAL A 473 -19.79 9.88 -13.64
C VAL A 473 -18.65 10.61 -12.92
N LEU A 474 -18.62 11.93 -13.05
CA LEU A 474 -17.55 12.78 -12.52
C LEU A 474 -17.43 12.66 -10.99
N ASP A 475 -18.55 12.59 -10.27
CA ASP A 475 -18.55 12.45 -8.80
C ASP A 475 -17.76 11.23 -8.31
N ARG A 476 -17.76 10.14 -9.09
CA ARG A 476 -16.94 8.96 -8.76
C ARG A 476 -15.46 9.22 -8.94
N ALA A 477 -15.06 10.05 -9.91
CA ALA A 477 -13.67 10.47 -10.04
C ALA A 477 -13.29 11.41 -8.89
N VAL A 478 -14.16 12.33 -8.49
CA VAL A 478 -13.95 13.22 -7.33
C VAL A 478 -13.78 12.44 -6.03
N SER A 479 -14.63 11.44 -5.77
CA SER A 479 -14.48 10.56 -4.60
C SER A 479 -13.13 9.82 -4.59
N ARG A 480 -12.57 9.51 -5.77
CA ARG A 480 -11.21 8.94 -5.86
C ARG A 480 -10.11 9.98 -5.60
N LEU A 481 -10.35 11.27 -5.86
CA LEU A 481 -9.45 12.34 -5.47
C LEU A 481 -9.42 12.48 -3.95
N GLU A 482 -10.57 12.50 -3.29
CA GLU A 482 -10.70 12.56 -1.83
C GLU A 482 -9.91 11.43 -1.16
N LYS A 483 -10.10 10.19 -1.64
CA LYS A 483 -9.28 9.04 -1.20
C LYS A 483 -7.78 9.26 -1.42
N LYS A 484 -7.37 9.84 -2.54
CA LYS A 484 -5.94 10.14 -2.80
C LYS A 484 -5.40 11.23 -1.87
N ILE A 485 -6.21 12.20 -1.45
CA ILE A 485 -5.85 13.21 -0.44
C ILE A 485 -5.59 12.52 0.90
N GLU A 486 -6.47 11.61 1.33
CA GLU A 486 -6.27 10.81 2.55
C GLU A 486 -4.97 9.98 2.52
N HIS A 487 -4.53 9.58 1.32
CA HIS A 487 -3.26 8.86 1.12
C HIS A 487 -2.03 9.80 1.05
N GLY A 488 -2.24 11.12 1.01
CA GLY A 488 -1.19 12.14 1.02
C GLY A 488 -0.88 12.76 -0.34
N ALA A 489 -1.79 12.76 -1.32
CA ALA A 489 -1.56 13.48 -2.58
C ALA A 489 -1.46 14.99 -2.33
N ASP A 490 -0.41 15.63 -2.83
CA ASP A 490 -0.17 17.07 -2.63
C ASP A 490 -0.93 17.93 -3.66
N TYR A 491 -1.13 17.41 -4.87
CA TYR A 491 -1.83 18.05 -5.98
C TYR A 491 -2.25 17.03 -7.04
N PHE A 492 -3.12 17.45 -7.96
CA PHE A 492 -3.62 16.61 -9.04
C PHE A 492 -3.23 17.13 -10.42
N ILE A 493 -2.99 16.21 -11.35
CA ILE A 493 -2.77 16.53 -12.77
C ILE A 493 -3.84 15.81 -13.58
N SER A 494 -4.64 16.56 -14.34
CA SER A 494 -5.74 15.97 -15.09
C SER A 494 -5.30 15.41 -16.44
N GLN A 495 -6.03 14.41 -16.94
CA GLN A 495 -6.03 14.10 -18.38
C GLN A 495 -6.52 15.31 -19.19
N PRO A 496 -6.17 15.40 -20.49
CA PRO A 496 -6.56 16.54 -21.31
C PRO A 496 -8.07 16.69 -21.43
N VAL A 497 -8.52 17.94 -21.39
CA VAL A 497 -9.91 18.35 -21.57
C VAL A 497 -10.03 19.15 -22.86
N TYR A 498 -11.07 18.89 -23.65
CA TYR A 498 -11.25 19.45 -25.00
C TYR A 498 -12.51 20.31 -25.15
N THR A 499 -13.26 20.57 -24.08
CA THR A 499 -14.44 21.43 -24.11
C THR A 499 -14.45 22.39 -22.93
N LYS A 500 -14.97 23.61 -23.16
CA LYS A 500 -15.06 24.68 -22.15
C LYS A 500 -16.00 24.26 -21.02
N GLU A 501 -17.12 23.63 -21.37
CA GLU A 501 -18.14 23.18 -20.43
C GLU A 501 -17.57 22.17 -19.43
N LYS A 502 -16.71 21.27 -19.90
CA LYS A 502 -16.09 20.26 -19.03
C LYS A 502 -15.10 20.88 -18.06
N ILE A 503 -14.38 21.94 -18.43
CA ILE A 503 -13.49 22.69 -17.52
C ILE A 503 -14.31 23.28 -16.36
N VAL A 504 -15.44 23.93 -16.68
CA VAL A 504 -16.35 24.49 -15.66
C VAL A 504 -16.96 23.39 -14.79
N GLU A 505 -17.40 22.29 -15.38
CA GLU A 505 -17.94 21.13 -14.66
C GLU A 505 -16.93 20.56 -13.66
N ILE A 506 -15.65 20.43 -14.07
CA ILE A 506 -14.57 19.99 -13.18
C ILE A 506 -14.37 20.98 -12.03
N TYR A 507 -14.35 22.28 -12.31
CA TYR A 507 -14.19 23.28 -11.26
C TYR A 507 -15.31 23.18 -10.22
N GLU A 508 -16.56 23.17 -10.66
CA GLU A 508 -17.72 23.07 -9.76
C GLU A 508 -17.71 21.79 -8.93
N ALA A 509 -17.28 20.66 -9.52
CA ALA A 509 -17.20 19.38 -8.83
C ALA A 509 -16.01 19.25 -7.87
N THR A 510 -15.01 20.14 -7.94
CA THR A 510 -13.76 20.03 -7.16
C THR A 510 -13.45 21.26 -6.31
N LYS A 511 -14.21 22.35 -6.41
CA LYS A 511 -13.95 23.61 -5.68
C LYS A 511 -13.96 23.49 -4.16
N HIS A 512 -14.53 22.42 -3.61
CA HIS A 512 -14.50 22.12 -2.18
C HIS A 512 -13.16 21.52 -1.71
N LEU A 513 -12.32 21.06 -2.63
CA LEU A 513 -11.01 20.48 -2.32
C LEU A 513 -9.97 21.60 -2.15
N GLU A 514 -9.26 21.59 -1.03
CA GLU A 514 -8.11 22.48 -0.81
C GLU A 514 -6.86 22.05 -1.60
N THR A 515 -6.88 20.83 -2.14
CA THR A 515 -5.76 20.25 -2.88
C THR A 515 -5.83 20.72 -4.34
N PRO A 516 -4.79 21.40 -4.85
CA PRO A 516 -4.87 22.07 -6.14
C PRO A 516 -4.87 21.09 -7.32
N ILE A 517 -5.45 21.54 -8.43
CA ILE A 517 -5.55 20.78 -9.68
C ILE A 517 -4.85 21.56 -10.79
N TYR A 518 -3.99 20.85 -11.53
CA TYR A 518 -3.44 21.29 -12.80
C TYR A 518 -4.30 20.73 -13.94
N ILE A 519 -5.01 21.62 -14.64
CA ILE A 519 -5.94 21.25 -15.70
C ILE A 519 -5.20 21.03 -17.02
N GLY A 520 -5.38 19.84 -17.60
CA GLY A 520 -4.69 19.36 -18.78
C GLY A 520 -5.28 19.91 -20.07
N ILE A 521 -4.43 20.47 -20.93
CA ILE A 521 -4.76 20.96 -22.26
C ILE A 521 -3.72 20.45 -23.24
N MET A 522 -4.18 19.84 -24.33
CA MET A 522 -3.34 19.33 -25.41
C MET A 522 -3.83 19.91 -26.74
N PRO A 523 -3.01 20.67 -27.47
CA PRO A 523 -3.40 21.15 -28.78
C PRO A 523 -3.48 19.99 -29.79
N VAL A 524 -4.51 20.03 -30.65
CA VAL A 524 -4.66 19.09 -31.76
C VAL A 524 -3.78 19.51 -32.94
N THR A 525 -3.13 18.53 -33.59
CA THR A 525 -2.17 18.84 -34.67
C THR A 525 -2.76 18.68 -36.07
N SER A 526 -3.90 17.98 -36.21
CA SER A 526 -4.55 17.72 -37.49
C SER A 526 -5.99 17.23 -37.30
N TYR A 527 -6.79 17.26 -38.37
CA TYR A 527 -8.14 16.68 -38.35
C TYR A 527 -8.13 15.19 -38.02
N LYS A 528 -7.19 14.42 -38.60
CA LYS A 528 -7.05 12.98 -38.30
C LYS A 528 -6.76 12.72 -36.83
N SER A 529 -5.89 13.54 -36.21
CA SER A 529 -5.61 13.45 -34.78
C SER A 529 -6.83 13.80 -33.94
N ALA A 530 -7.59 14.82 -34.35
CA ALA A 530 -8.83 15.24 -33.69
C ALA A 530 -9.92 14.16 -33.75
N GLU A 531 -10.08 13.53 -34.92
CA GLU A 531 -11.03 12.43 -35.16
C GLU A 531 -10.67 11.19 -34.34
N PHE A 532 -9.38 10.80 -34.34
CA PHE A 532 -8.87 9.71 -33.51
C PHE A 532 -9.15 9.96 -32.02
N LEU A 533 -8.83 11.15 -31.50
CA LEU A 533 -9.10 11.51 -30.10
C LEU A 533 -10.59 11.46 -29.76
N HIS A 534 -11.46 11.92 -30.66
CA HIS A 534 -12.91 11.96 -30.43
C HIS A 534 -13.57 10.57 -30.50
N HIS A 535 -13.10 9.68 -31.39
CA HIS A 535 -13.76 8.40 -31.64
C HIS A 535 -13.07 7.19 -31.00
N GLU A 536 -11.75 7.20 -30.87
CA GLU A 536 -10.96 6.03 -30.46
C GLU A 536 -10.44 6.12 -29.03
N VAL A 537 -10.34 7.31 -28.43
CA VAL A 537 -9.86 7.47 -27.04
C VAL A 537 -11.03 7.53 -26.06
N PRO A 538 -11.21 6.52 -25.18
CA PRO A 538 -12.35 6.47 -24.28
C PRO A 538 -12.46 7.69 -23.37
N GLY A 539 -13.63 8.35 -23.40
CA GLY A 539 -13.96 9.49 -22.56
C GLY A 539 -13.55 10.85 -23.12
N ILE A 540 -12.62 10.91 -24.08
CA ILE A 540 -12.22 12.16 -24.71
C ILE A 540 -13.25 12.52 -25.79
N LYS A 541 -13.77 13.75 -25.72
CA LYS A 541 -14.66 14.30 -26.74
C LYS A 541 -14.27 15.74 -27.04
N LEU A 542 -13.99 16.01 -28.31
CA LEU A 542 -13.88 17.37 -28.84
C LEU A 542 -15.28 17.94 -29.11
N SER A 543 -15.42 19.26 -29.08
CA SER A 543 -16.65 19.94 -29.50
C SER A 543 -16.88 19.79 -31.02
N ASP A 544 -18.16 19.81 -31.43
CA ASP A 544 -18.54 19.77 -32.85
C ASP A 544 -17.93 20.95 -33.63
N ASP A 545 -17.81 22.11 -32.97
CA ASP A 545 -17.13 23.30 -33.50
C ASP A 545 -15.63 23.02 -33.77
N ALA A 546 -14.90 22.51 -32.77
CA ALA A 546 -13.48 22.19 -32.92
C ALA A 546 -13.24 21.16 -34.03
N LEU A 547 -14.07 20.11 -34.11
CA LEU A 547 -13.98 19.11 -35.19
C LEU A 547 -14.23 19.73 -36.56
N SER A 548 -15.24 20.59 -36.68
CA SER A 548 -15.59 21.25 -37.95
C SER A 548 -14.49 22.20 -38.42
N ARG A 549 -13.90 22.97 -37.49
CA ARG A 549 -12.77 23.87 -37.75
C ARG A 549 -11.53 23.10 -38.21
N MET A 550 -11.16 22.03 -37.50
CA MET A 550 -10.05 21.17 -37.91
C MET A 550 -10.30 20.51 -39.27
N LYS A 551 -11.54 20.10 -39.55
CA LYS A 551 -11.91 19.54 -40.87
C LYS A 551 -11.75 20.55 -42.00
N ALA A 552 -12.07 21.81 -41.74
CA ALA A 552 -11.96 22.89 -42.73
C ALA A 552 -10.49 23.19 -43.13
N CYS A 553 -9.51 22.86 -42.28
CA CYS A 553 -8.10 22.97 -42.63
C CYS A 553 -7.64 21.97 -43.69
N GLY A 554 -8.38 20.87 -43.92
CA GLY A 554 -8.01 19.84 -44.88
C GLY A 554 -6.64 19.20 -44.56
N ASP A 555 -5.79 19.08 -45.58
CA ASP A 555 -4.42 18.54 -45.45
C ASP A 555 -3.35 19.64 -45.23
N ASP A 556 -3.75 20.90 -45.06
CA ASP A 556 -2.82 22.01 -44.77
C ASP A 556 -2.32 21.93 -43.32
N ARG A 557 -1.06 21.52 -43.17
CA ARG A 557 -0.42 21.30 -41.86
C ARG A 557 -0.14 22.60 -41.11
N GLU A 558 0.18 23.68 -41.80
CA GLU A 558 0.47 24.96 -41.14
C GLU A 558 -0.84 25.56 -40.63
N HIS A 559 -1.87 25.57 -41.48
CA HIS A 559 -3.20 26.02 -41.10
C HIS A 559 -3.78 25.18 -39.95
N ALA A 560 -3.69 23.84 -40.03
CA ALA A 560 -4.15 22.96 -38.95
C ALA A 560 -3.38 23.17 -37.64
N THR A 561 -2.08 23.50 -37.71
CA THR A 561 -1.28 23.84 -36.51
C THR A 561 -1.80 25.13 -35.87
N LEU A 562 -1.99 26.19 -36.66
CA LEU A 562 -2.51 27.47 -36.17
C LEU A 562 -3.91 27.33 -35.58
N GLU A 563 -4.78 26.58 -36.23
CA GLU A 563 -6.14 26.33 -35.77
C GLU A 563 -6.16 25.50 -34.48
N GLY A 564 -5.31 24.47 -34.39
CA GLY A 564 -5.13 23.68 -33.17
C GLY A 564 -4.64 24.50 -31.98
N ILE A 565 -3.72 25.45 -32.22
CA ILE A 565 -3.30 26.42 -31.21
C ILE A 565 -4.46 27.34 -30.82
N ALA A 566 -5.24 27.84 -31.78
CA ALA A 566 -6.38 28.72 -31.51
C ALA A 566 -7.43 28.03 -30.62
N ILE A 567 -7.81 26.79 -30.94
CA ILE A 567 -8.73 25.99 -30.12
C ILE A 567 -8.16 25.79 -28.71
N ALA A 568 -6.86 25.48 -28.59
CA ALA A 568 -6.23 25.32 -27.28
C ALA A 568 -6.16 26.64 -26.48
N LYS A 569 -5.94 27.79 -27.13
CA LYS A 569 -5.98 29.12 -26.49
C LYS A 569 -7.35 29.40 -25.88
N GLU A 570 -8.42 29.07 -26.59
CA GLU A 570 -9.79 29.21 -26.06
C GLU A 570 -10.06 28.33 -24.82
N LEU A 571 -9.47 27.13 -24.77
CA LEU A 571 -9.55 26.27 -23.58
C LEU A 571 -8.69 26.81 -22.43
N VAL A 572 -7.48 27.31 -22.75
CA VAL A 572 -6.57 27.95 -21.80
C VAL A 572 -7.22 29.16 -21.15
N GLU A 573 -7.91 30.00 -21.92
CA GLU A 573 -8.60 31.19 -21.42
C GLU A 573 -9.62 30.82 -20.32
N VAL A 574 -10.50 29.85 -20.59
CA VAL A 574 -11.48 29.36 -19.60
C VAL A 574 -10.77 28.69 -18.42
N ALA A 575 -9.79 27.81 -18.67
CA ALA A 575 -9.01 27.17 -17.62
C ALA A 575 -8.34 28.19 -16.69
N ALA A 576 -7.82 29.29 -17.25
CA ALA A 576 -7.13 30.34 -16.53
C ALA A 576 -8.05 31.20 -15.65
N GLU A 577 -9.38 31.14 -15.84
CA GLU A 577 -10.38 31.77 -14.96
C GLU A 577 -10.63 30.94 -13.69
N TYR A 578 -10.67 29.61 -13.83
CA TYR A 578 -11.08 28.70 -12.76
C TYR A 578 -9.93 28.04 -12.01
N PHE A 579 -8.78 27.88 -12.66
CA PHE A 579 -7.62 27.18 -12.10
C PHE A 579 -6.36 28.03 -12.21
N ASN A 580 -5.57 28.07 -11.14
CA ASN A 580 -4.21 28.60 -11.16
C ASN A 580 -3.21 27.61 -11.78
N GLY A 581 -3.46 26.30 -11.64
CA GLY A 581 -2.62 25.25 -12.19
C GLY A 581 -3.00 24.93 -13.63
N ILE A 582 -2.09 25.18 -14.57
CA ILE A 582 -2.25 24.80 -15.97
C ILE A 582 -1.27 23.71 -16.32
N TYR A 583 -1.76 22.67 -17.00
CA TYR A 583 -0.96 21.57 -17.47
C TYR A 583 -1.02 21.49 -19.00
N LEU A 584 0.10 21.71 -19.67
CA LEU A 584 0.20 21.67 -21.13
C LEU A 584 0.86 20.36 -21.57
N ILE A 585 0.20 19.63 -22.46
CA ILE A 585 0.73 18.38 -23.03
C ILE A 585 1.27 18.66 -24.41
N THR A 586 2.57 18.44 -24.63
CA THR A 586 3.22 18.72 -25.91
C THR A 586 2.99 17.57 -26.90
N PRO A 587 2.26 17.77 -28.01
CA PRO A 587 2.02 16.70 -28.98
C PRO A 587 3.26 16.43 -29.84
N PHE A 588 3.73 15.19 -29.89
CA PHE A 588 4.74 14.73 -30.87
C PHE A 588 6.01 15.60 -30.96
N LEU A 589 6.55 16.08 -29.84
CA LEU A 589 7.70 17.01 -29.77
C LEU A 589 7.47 18.38 -30.46
N ARG A 590 6.22 18.75 -30.78
CA ARG A 590 5.83 20.08 -31.29
C ARG A 590 5.81 21.12 -30.17
N TYR A 591 6.96 21.31 -29.52
CA TYR A 591 7.12 22.28 -28.44
C TYR A 591 6.91 23.72 -28.92
N ASP A 592 6.97 23.99 -30.23
CA ASP A 592 6.57 25.27 -30.83
C ASP A 592 5.11 25.65 -30.48
N MET A 593 4.20 24.68 -30.53
CA MET A 593 2.79 24.90 -30.16
C MET A 593 2.66 25.20 -28.66
N THR A 594 3.40 24.47 -27.84
CA THR A 594 3.40 24.66 -26.37
C THR A 594 3.95 26.04 -25.99
N LEU A 595 5.04 26.49 -26.62
CA LEU A 595 5.63 27.82 -26.38
C LEU A 595 4.63 28.94 -26.71
N GLU A 596 3.86 28.80 -27.81
CA GLU A 596 2.80 29.75 -28.15
C GLU A 596 1.67 29.79 -27.12
N LEU A 597 1.32 28.65 -26.52
CA LEU A 597 0.32 28.59 -25.44
C LEU A 597 0.87 29.21 -24.15
N MET A 598 2.13 28.95 -23.79
CA MET A 598 2.77 29.55 -22.62
C MET A 598 2.82 31.07 -22.71
N LYS A 599 3.23 31.60 -23.88
CA LYS A 599 3.23 33.04 -24.15
C LYS A 599 1.83 33.64 -24.04
N PHE A 600 0.81 32.91 -24.46
CA PHE A 600 -0.59 33.36 -24.32
C PHE A 600 -1.04 33.37 -22.86
N ILE A 601 -0.66 32.39 -22.05
CA ILE A 601 -0.93 32.38 -20.59
C ILE A 601 -0.28 33.60 -19.92
N GLU A 602 0.98 33.89 -20.25
CA GLU A 602 1.68 35.07 -19.74
C GLU A 602 0.93 36.36 -20.07
N GLN A 603 0.48 36.52 -21.32
CA GLN A 603 -0.33 37.67 -21.74
C GLN A 603 -1.66 37.78 -20.97
N LEU A 604 -2.36 36.67 -20.74
CA LEU A 604 -3.60 36.65 -19.96
C LEU A 604 -3.36 37.10 -18.52
N ASP A 605 -2.29 36.60 -17.89
CA ASP A 605 -1.97 36.93 -16.51
C ASP A 605 -1.48 38.39 -16.37
N GLU A 606 -0.74 38.92 -17.36
CA GLU A 606 -0.37 40.34 -17.43
C GLU A 606 -1.60 41.25 -17.56
N GLN A 607 -2.56 40.89 -18.41
CA GLN A 607 -3.81 41.63 -18.57
C GLN A 607 -4.61 41.65 -17.26
N LYS A 608 -4.72 40.52 -16.55
CA LYS A 608 -5.38 40.47 -15.23
C LYS A 608 -4.68 41.33 -14.18
N LYS A 609 -3.34 41.36 -14.17
CA LYS A 609 -2.57 42.25 -13.27
C LYS A 609 -2.78 43.73 -13.61
N GLY A 610 -2.87 44.07 -14.90
CA GLY A 610 -3.11 45.43 -15.38
C GLY A 610 -4.53 45.98 -15.13
N VAL A 611 -5.51 45.11 -14.88
CA VAL A 611 -6.91 45.49 -14.57
C VAL A 611 -7.12 45.77 -13.07
N SER A 612 -6.17 45.44 -12.20
CA SER A 612 -6.23 45.76 -10.76
C SER A 612 -5.67 47.14 -10.41
N ILE A 613 -6.19 48.22 -11.03
CA ILE A 613 -6.09 49.59 -10.51
C ILE A 613 -7.39 50.33 -10.85
N ASN A 614 -8.06 50.81 -9.80
CA ASN A 614 -9.35 51.54 -9.75
C ASN A 614 -10.61 50.68 -9.55
N GLY A 615 -10.78 50.21 -8.31
CA GLY A 615 -12.07 49.90 -7.69
C GLY A 615 -12.04 50.35 -6.24
#